data_AF-A0A6N4T1W1-F1
#
_entry.id   AF-A0A6N4T1W1-F1
#
_cell.length_a   1.000
_cell.length_b   1.000
_cell.length_c   1.000
_cell.angle_alpha   90.00
_cell.angle_beta   90.00
_cell.angle_gamma   90.00
#
_symmetry.space_group_name_H-M   'P 1'
#
loop_
_entity.id
_entity.type
_entity.pdbx_description
1 polymer ?
#
loop_
_entity_poly.entity_id
_entity_poly.type
_entity_poly.pdbx_seq_one_letter_code
_entity_poly.pdbx_strand_id
1 'polypeptide(L)'
;MSMDLLNFAIESMQTLPTKLIVSAKMPGQLDHEQRLMADYAAGLGIAVETASEKMMERGKVPLSHDMLVMGTVPFVHHALRLLGAQLPQHTPYPEVLKPWLYRKVWQEKSLRRVLDRLQNGGPRLFIKPVSGWKRFTGFVPDFADDYRFNGVSKSMPVWVSEPVTFVSEWRVYVLHGEIQDIKLCDHGGDAQVTPDLNEIGKALQLYWMRILHQVVL
;
A
#
# COMPACT_ATOMS: atom_id res chain seq x y z
N MET A 1 24.32 -4.44 -15.87
CA MET A 1 23.34 -5.09 -16.75
C MET A 1 22.57 -3.97 -17.45
N SER A 2 22.58 -3.89 -18.79
CA SER A 2 21.99 -2.75 -19.50
C SER A 2 20.46 -2.71 -19.34
N MET A 3 19.86 -1.53 -19.43
CA MET A 3 18.40 -1.36 -19.43
C MET A 3 17.71 -2.27 -20.45
N ASP A 4 18.41 -2.65 -21.51
CA ASP A 4 17.91 -3.53 -22.58
C ASP A 4 17.56 -4.94 -22.09
N LEU A 5 18.28 -5.50 -21.12
CA LEU A 5 17.98 -6.84 -20.58
C LEU A 5 16.75 -6.82 -19.66
N LEU A 6 16.50 -5.70 -18.97
CA LEU A 6 15.34 -5.52 -18.10
C LEU A 6 14.08 -5.21 -18.93
N ASN A 7 14.24 -4.39 -19.98
CA ASN A 7 13.19 -4.16 -20.96
C ASN A 7 12.84 -5.44 -21.73
N PHE A 8 13.85 -6.25 -22.11
CA PHE A 8 13.62 -7.57 -22.71
C PHE A 8 12.87 -8.53 -21.77
N ALA A 9 13.17 -8.53 -20.47
CA ALA A 9 12.43 -9.31 -19.49
C ALA A 9 10.96 -8.83 -19.37
N ILE A 10 10.72 -7.52 -19.33
CA ILE A 10 9.37 -6.91 -19.28
C ILE A 10 8.58 -7.18 -20.57
N GLU A 11 9.23 -7.07 -21.74
CA GLU A 11 8.64 -7.40 -23.05
C GLU A 11 8.37 -8.91 -23.18
N SER A 12 9.21 -9.76 -22.59
CA SER A 12 9.01 -11.21 -22.56
C SER A 12 7.88 -11.67 -21.61
N MET A 13 7.39 -10.79 -20.74
CA MET A 13 6.23 -11.03 -19.85
C MET A 13 4.87 -10.68 -20.50
N GLN A 14 4.84 -10.37 -21.81
CA GLN A 14 3.63 -10.00 -22.57
C GLN A 14 2.66 -11.17 -22.87
N THR A 15 2.59 -12.19 -22.01
CA THR A 15 1.50 -13.16 -22.08
C THR A 15 0.37 -12.70 -21.18
N LEU A 16 -0.80 -12.45 -21.76
CA LEU A 16 -2.01 -12.18 -20.97
C LEU A 16 -2.26 -13.34 -20.00
N PRO A 17 -2.73 -13.06 -18.77
CA PRO A 17 -3.06 -14.10 -17.83
C PRO A 17 -4.20 -14.96 -18.39
N THR A 18 -4.20 -16.25 -18.10
CA THR A 18 -5.26 -17.17 -18.57
C THR A 18 -6.58 -16.92 -17.86
N LYS A 19 -6.52 -16.35 -16.64
CA LYS A 19 -7.69 -16.06 -15.81
C LYS A 19 -7.42 -14.91 -14.84
N LEU A 20 -8.45 -14.10 -14.57
CA LEU A 20 -8.53 -13.17 -13.47
C LEU A 20 -9.38 -13.76 -12.33
N ILE A 21 -8.79 -13.92 -11.15
CA ILE A 21 -9.51 -14.18 -9.91
C ILE A 21 -9.70 -12.87 -9.16
N VAL A 22 -10.95 -12.41 -9.03
CA VAL A 22 -11.28 -11.15 -8.35
C VAL A 22 -11.97 -11.41 -7.01
N SER A 23 -11.56 -10.69 -5.97
CA SER A 23 -12.18 -10.80 -4.65
C SER A 23 -13.63 -10.28 -4.69
N ALA A 24 -14.56 -11.02 -4.11
CA ALA A 24 -15.95 -10.58 -3.94
C ALA A 24 -16.41 -10.84 -2.51
N LYS A 25 -17.11 -9.86 -1.91
CA LYS A 25 -17.70 -10.02 -0.57
C LYS A 25 -18.87 -11.00 -0.60
N MET A 26 -19.66 -10.91 -1.65
CA MET A 26 -20.78 -11.80 -1.95
C MET A 26 -20.66 -12.28 -3.41
N PRO A 27 -21.11 -13.51 -3.73
CA PRO A 27 -21.13 -13.99 -5.11
C PRO A 27 -21.83 -12.99 -6.03
N GLY A 28 -21.17 -12.59 -7.13
CA GLY A 28 -21.71 -11.65 -8.12
C GLY A 28 -21.63 -10.16 -7.76
N GLN A 29 -21.34 -9.80 -6.50
CA GLN A 29 -21.24 -8.41 -6.05
C GLN A 29 -19.78 -7.96 -5.99
N LEU A 30 -19.38 -7.20 -7.01
CA LEU A 30 -18.07 -6.56 -7.08
C LEU A 30 -18.19 -5.09 -6.67
N ASP A 31 -17.24 -4.63 -5.85
CA ASP A 31 -17.05 -3.20 -5.61
C ASP A 31 -16.50 -2.53 -6.90
N HIS A 32 -16.47 -1.19 -6.95
CA HIS A 32 -16.20 -0.43 -8.18
C HIS A 32 -14.89 -0.83 -8.89
N GLU A 33 -13.77 -0.90 -8.16
CA GLU A 33 -12.47 -1.26 -8.73
C GLU A 33 -12.46 -2.70 -9.28
N GLN A 34 -13.05 -3.64 -8.55
CA GLN A 34 -13.17 -5.04 -8.97
C GLN A 34 -14.03 -5.19 -10.22
N ARG A 35 -15.11 -4.40 -10.33
CA ARG A 35 -15.95 -4.37 -11.53
C ARG A 35 -15.16 -3.86 -12.73
N LEU A 36 -14.45 -2.74 -12.59
CA LEU A 36 -13.64 -2.18 -13.66
C LEU A 36 -12.60 -3.18 -14.19
N MET A 37 -11.89 -3.87 -13.31
CA MET A 37 -10.92 -4.88 -13.74
C MET A 37 -11.56 -6.12 -14.35
N ALA A 38 -12.70 -6.58 -13.82
CA ALA A 38 -13.46 -7.69 -14.39
C ALA A 38 -13.91 -7.36 -15.83
N ASP A 39 -14.48 -6.16 -16.04
CA ASP A 39 -14.96 -5.72 -17.34
C ASP A 39 -13.80 -5.55 -18.33
N TYR A 40 -12.66 -5.00 -17.88
CA TYR A 40 -11.45 -4.88 -18.68
C TYR A 40 -10.87 -6.24 -19.08
N ALA A 41 -10.75 -7.18 -18.14
CA ALA A 41 -10.27 -8.53 -18.41
C ALA A 41 -11.20 -9.29 -19.38
N ALA A 42 -12.52 -9.17 -19.19
CA ALA A 42 -13.50 -9.77 -20.09
C ALA A 42 -13.40 -9.19 -21.52
N GLY A 43 -13.16 -7.88 -21.65
CA GLY A 43 -12.92 -7.22 -22.94
C GLY A 43 -11.68 -7.73 -23.68
N LEU A 44 -10.69 -8.25 -22.94
CA LEU A 44 -9.49 -8.90 -23.48
C LEU A 44 -9.66 -10.41 -23.72
N GLY A 45 -10.86 -10.97 -23.47
CA GLY A 45 -11.12 -12.40 -23.56
C GLY A 45 -10.52 -13.23 -22.42
N ILE A 46 -10.08 -12.59 -21.33
CA ILE A 46 -9.56 -13.27 -20.14
C ILE A 46 -10.74 -13.74 -19.30
N ALA A 47 -10.74 -15.02 -18.92
CA ALA A 47 -11.78 -15.58 -18.06
C ALA A 47 -11.78 -14.89 -16.68
N VAL A 48 -12.95 -14.52 -16.16
CA VAL A 48 -13.09 -13.86 -14.85
C VAL A 48 -13.85 -14.77 -13.89
N GLU A 49 -13.28 -15.03 -12.72
CA GLU A 49 -13.93 -15.73 -11.63
C GLU A 49 -13.89 -14.91 -10.34
N THR A 50 -14.96 -14.99 -9.55
CA THR A 50 -15.03 -14.31 -8.26
C THR A 50 -14.77 -15.29 -7.13
N ALA A 51 -14.01 -14.88 -6.11
CA ALA A 51 -13.82 -15.67 -4.90
C ALA A 51 -13.90 -14.81 -3.63
N SER A 52 -14.38 -15.40 -2.53
CA SER A 52 -14.34 -14.74 -1.23
C SER A 52 -12.97 -14.88 -0.56
N GLU A 53 -12.63 -13.95 0.33
CA GLU A 53 -11.42 -14.04 1.17
C GLU A 53 -11.34 -15.35 1.94
N LYS A 54 -12.46 -15.83 2.47
CA LYS A 54 -12.54 -17.10 3.21
C LYS A 54 -12.29 -18.33 2.33
N MET A 55 -12.73 -18.31 1.07
CA MET A 55 -12.41 -19.39 0.12
C MET A 55 -10.93 -19.41 -0.21
N MET A 56 -10.35 -18.23 -0.46
CA MET A 56 -8.92 -18.08 -0.75
C MET A 56 -8.08 -18.51 0.46
N GLU A 57 -8.38 -18.02 1.66
CA GLU A 57 -7.71 -18.40 2.90
C GLU A 57 -7.64 -19.94 3.09
N ARG A 58 -8.76 -20.62 2.82
CA ARG A 58 -8.93 -22.07 2.98
C ARG A 58 -8.37 -22.90 1.82
N GLY A 59 -7.77 -22.29 0.81
CA GLY A 59 -7.26 -23.01 -0.36
C GLY A 59 -8.35 -23.69 -1.19
N LYS A 60 -9.56 -23.10 -1.24
CA LYS A 60 -10.69 -23.60 -2.03
C LYS A 60 -10.76 -22.99 -3.43
N VAL A 61 -9.81 -22.14 -3.77
CA VAL A 61 -9.66 -21.52 -5.10
C VAL A 61 -8.46 -22.19 -5.78
N PRO A 62 -8.66 -22.91 -6.89
CA PRO A 62 -7.55 -23.41 -7.69
C PRO A 62 -6.74 -22.22 -8.23
N LEU A 63 -5.42 -22.25 -8.06
CA LEU A 63 -4.51 -21.20 -8.50
C LEU A 63 -3.35 -21.78 -9.29
N SER A 64 -2.84 -21.01 -10.25
CA SER A 64 -1.62 -21.28 -10.99
C SER A 64 -0.88 -19.97 -11.30
N HIS A 65 0.39 -20.07 -11.68
CA HIS A 65 1.28 -18.92 -11.85
C HIS A 65 0.96 -18.04 -13.07
N ASP A 66 0.12 -18.52 -13.99
CA ASP A 66 -0.38 -17.82 -15.18
C ASP A 66 -1.71 -17.08 -14.94
N MET A 67 -2.21 -17.08 -13.70
CA MET A 67 -3.42 -16.36 -13.31
C MET A 67 -3.10 -15.02 -12.64
N LEU A 68 -3.97 -14.03 -12.87
CA LEU A 68 -3.95 -12.77 -12.14
C LEU A 68 -4.92 -12.83 -10.96
N VAL A 69 -4.47 -12.42 -9.78
CA VAL A 69 -5.30 -12.35 -8.56
C VAL A 69 -5.44 -10.90 -8.12
N MET A 70 -6.66 -10.41 -8.00
CA MET A 70 -6.98 -9.03 -7.63
C MET A 70 -7.92 -8.99 -6.43
N GLY A 71 -7.61 -8.17 -5.43
CA GLY A 71 -8.51 -7.96 -4.31
C GLY A 71 -7.89 -7.18 -3.17
N THR A 72 -8.49 -7.33 -1.99
CA THR A 72 -7.92 -6.80 -0.75
C THR A 72 -6.53 -7.38 -0.54
N VAL A 73 -5.66 -6.64 0.15
CA VAL A 73 -4.31 -7.16 0.36
C VAL A 73 -4.32 -8.49 1.17
N PRO A 74 -5.25 -8.82 2.12
CA PRO A 74 -5.26 -10.14 2.76
C PRO A 74 -5.62 -11.25 1.77
N PHE A 75 -6.58 -10.98 0.86
CA PHE A 75 -6.93 -11.88 -0.24
C PHE A 75 -5.71 -12.24 -1.10
N VAL A 76 -4.96 -11.22 -1.53
CA VAL A 76 -3.72 -11.42 -2.32
C VAL A 76 -2.65 -12.14 -1.51
N HIS A 77 -2.50 -11.81 -0.22
CA HIS A 77 -1.56 -12.49 0.66
C HIS A 77 -1.87 -14.00 0.81
N HIS A 78 -3.15 -14.36 0.96
CA HIS A 78 -3.55 -15.76 0.98
C HIS A 78 -3.25 -16.48 -0.34
N ALA A 79 -3.50 -15.84 -1.48
CA ALA A 79 -3.20 -16.39 -2.80
C ALA A 79 -1.70 -16.64 -2.99
N LEU A 80 -0.85 -15.66 -2.67
CA LEU A 80 0.61 -15.79 -2.75
C LEU A 80 1.10 -16.94 -1.87
N ARG A 81 0.60 -17.05 -0.63
CA ARG A 81 0.93 -18.16 0.27
C ARG A 81 0.59 -19.53 -0.33
N LEU A 82 -0.55 -19.66 -1.00
CA LEU A 82 -0.95 -20.90 -1.67
C LEU A 82 -0.05 -21.24 -2.87
N LEU A 83 0.48 -20.22 -3.55
CA LEU A 83 1.46 -20.35 -4.63
C LEU A 83 2.91 -20.49 -4.12
N GLY A 84 3.14 -20.61 -2.81
CA GLY A 84 4.48 -20.68 -2.23
C GLY A 84 5.29 -19.37 -2.32
N ALA A 85 4.64 -18.26 -2.68
CA ALA A 85 5.23 -16.93 -2.76
C ALA A 85 4.97 -16.12 -1.47
N GLN A 86 5.78 -15.09 -1.25
CA GLN A 86 5.64 -14.18 -0.11
C GLN A 86 5.42 -12.75 -0.62
N LEU A 87 4.64 -11.95 0.11
CA LEU A 87 4.57 -10.51 -0.15
C LEU A 87 5.94 -9.87 0.12
N PRO A 88 6.34 -8.86 -0.66
CA PRO A 88 7.51 -8.08 -0.35
C PRO A 88 7.35 -7.40 1.02
N GLN A 89 8.47 -7.15 1.69
CA GLN A 89 8.46 -6.49 2.98
C GLN A 89 7.81 -5.10 2.88
N HIS A 90 6.72 -4.92 3.61
CA HIS A 90 6.03 -3.63 3.66
C HIS A 90 6.90 -2.57 4.33
N THR A 91 7.39 -1.62 3.52
CA THR A 91 8.30 -0.55 3.94
C THR A 91 7.60 0.80 3.72
N PRO A 92 6.77 1.27 4.68
CA PRO A 92 5.93 2.46 4.47
C PRO A 92 6.72 3.77 4.39
N TYR A 93 7.97 3.78 4.87
CA TYR A 93 8.88 4.91 4.79
C TYR A 93 10.25 4.41 4.28
N PRO A 94 10.40 4.20 2.96
CA PRO A 94 11.67 3.80 2.40
C PRO A 94 12.76 4.81 2.73
N GLU A 95 13.94 4.35 3.15
CA GLU A 95 15.06 5.22 3.55
C GLU A 95 15.42 6.25 2.48
N VAL A 96 15.42 5.84 1.21
CA VAL A 96 15.71 6.70 0.06
C VAL A 96 14.71 7.85 -0.11
N LEU A 97 13.49 7.70 0.41
CA LEU A 97 12.44 8.72 0.31
C LEU A 97 12.35 9.61 1.55
N LYS A 98 13.15 9.38 2.60
CA LYS A 98 13.16 10.21 3.81
C LYS A 98 13.31 11.72 3.55
N PRO A 99 14.12 12.19 2.58
CA PRO A 99 14.24 13.62 2.31
C PRO A 99 12.91 14.29 1.92
N TRP A 100 11.98 13.55 1.29
CA TRP A 100 10.67 14.06 0.87
C TRP A 100 9.57 13.95 1.94
N LEU A 101 9.90 13.49 3.15
CA LEU A 101 8.92 13.45 4.24
C LEU A 101 8.66 14.84 4.82
N TYR A 102 9.64 15.75 4.74
CA TYR A 102 9.60 17.12 5.30
C TYR A 102 9.14 17.21 6.76
N ARG A 103 9.25 16.11 7.49
CA ARG A 103 8.89 15.96 8.90
C ARG A 103 9.67 14.80 9.49
N LYS A 104 9.89 14.82 10.80
CA LYS A 104 10.50 13.67 11.47
C LYS A 104 9.49 12.53 11.53
N VAL A 105 9.95 11.35 11.13
CA VAL A 105 9.22 10.09 11.24
C VAL A 105 10.16 9.06 11.88
N TRP A 106 9.71 8.40 12.93
CA TRP A 106 10.50 7.40 13.65
C TRP A 106 9.61 6.30 14.23
N GLN A 107 10.22 5.19 14.65
CA GLN A 107 9.50 4.14 15.38
C GLN A 107 9.74 4.29 16.87
N GLU A 108 8.69 4.06 17.64
CA GLU A 108 8.78 3.82 19.07
C GLU A 108 8.51 2.34 19.36
N LYS A 109 9.30 1.79 20.29
CA LYS A 109 9.22 0.38 20.66
C LYS A 109 7.87 -0.01 21.26
N SER A 110 7.14 0.96 21.82
CA SER A 110 5.81 0.74 22.39
C SER A 110 4.94 2.00 22.38
N LEU A 111 3.64 1.82 22.17
CA LEU A 111 2.62 2.86 22.30
C LEU A 111 2.69 3.55 23.67
N ARG A 112 2.93 2.78 24.74
CA ARG A 112 3.09 3.27 26.12
C ARG A 112 4.06 4.44 26.21
N ARG A 113 5.24 4.35 25.58
CA ARG A 113 6.27 5.41 25.63
C ARG A 113 5.81 6.73 25.02
N VAL A 114 4.91 6.69 24.05
CA VAL A 114 4.36 7.88 23.41
C VAL A 114 3.26 8.48 24.29
N LEU A 115 2.37 7.63 24.81
CA LEU A 115 1.29 8.07 25.71
C LEU A 115 1.80 8.65 27.02
N ASP A 116 2.83 8.04 27.63
CA ASP A 116 3.43 8.56 28.87
C ASP A 116 4.09 9.93 28.63
N ARG A 117 4.70 10.15 27.45
CA ARG A 117 5.23 11.48 27.08
C ARG A 117 4.12 12.50 26.94
N LEU A 118 3.04 12.16 26.25
CA LEU A 118 1.88 13.04 26.09
C LEU A 118 1.25 13.39 27.45
N GLN A 119 1.10 12.41 28.34
CA GLN A 119 0.56 12.62 29.69
C GLN A 119 1.42 13.59 30.53
N ASN A 120 2.74 13.55 30.32
CA ASN A 120 3.69 14.43 31.02
C ASN A 120 3.89 15.79 30.31
N GLY A 121 2.95 16.23 29.48
CA GLY A 121 2.99 17.53 28.80
C GLY A 121 3.89 17.57 27.55
N GLY A 122 4.30 16.41 27.04
CA GLY A 122 5.02 16.30 25.77
C GLY A 122 4.17 16.70 24.55
N PRO A 123 4.79 16.82 23.36
CA PRO A 123 4.09 17.27 22.16
C PRO A 123 3.05 16.25 21.69
N ARG A 124 2.00 16.76 21.03
CA ARG A 124 1.05 15.93 20.28
C ARG A 124 1.71 15.45 19.00
N LEU A 125 1.70 14.15 18.77
CA LEU A 125 2.37 13.51 17.64
C LEU A 125 1.37 12.64 16.88
N PHE A 126 1.56 12.49 15.57
CA PHE A 126 0.79 11.52 14.79
C PHE A 126 1.30 10.12 15.10
N ILE A 127 0.39 9.19 15.41
CA ILE A 127 0.70 7.82 15.82
C ILE A 127 -0.02 6.85 14.90
N LYS A 128 0.68 5.82 14.42
CA LYS A 128 0.13 4.73 13.59
C LYS A 128 0.77 3.40 14.00
N PRO A 129 0.05 2.27 14.00
CA PRO A 129 0.66 0.98 14.30
C PRO A 129 1.71 0.58 13.24
N VAL A 130 2.82 -0.04 13.66
CA VAL A 130 3.85 -0.58 12.73
C VAL A 130 3.32 -1.81 11.98
N SER A 131 2.61 -2.69 12.68
CA SER A 131 2.10 -3.95 12.17
C SER A 131 0.68 -4.22 12.70
N GLY A 132 0.01 -5.23 12.12
CA GLY A 132 -1.39 -5.51 12.43
C GLY A 132 -2.29 -4.55 11.69
N TRP A 133 -2.76 -4.99 10.54
CA TRP A 133 -3.52 -4.18 9.60
C TRP A 133 -4.69 -3.52 10.31
N LYS A 134 -4.66 -2.18 10.32
CA LYS A 134 -5.75 -1.33 10.83
C LYS A 134 -6.21 -1.66 12.26
N ARG A 135 -5.29 -1.99 13.20
CA ARG A 135 -5.63 -1.99 14.65
C ARG A 135 -6.28 -0.67 15.07
N PHE A 136 -5.78 0.43 14.52
CA PHE A 136 -6.44 1.73 14.46
C PHE A 136 -5.92 2.50 13.23
N THR A 137 -6.74 3.41 12.72
CA THR A 137 -6.31 4.41 11.73
C THR A 137 -5.41 5.41 12.41
N GLY A 138 -4.24 5.73 11.84
CA GLY A 138 -3.31 6.65 12.49
C GLY A 138 -3.90 8.04 12.71
N PHE A 139 -3.56 8.69 13.82
CA PHE A 139 -4.14 9.97 14.25
C PHE A 139 -3.22 10.72 15.22
N VAL A 140 -3.55 11.99 15.48
CA VAL A 140 -2.93 12.80 16.54
C VAL A 140 -3.86 12.78 17.77
N PRO A 141 -3.49 12.12 18.88
CA PRO A 141 -4.31 12.12 20.10
C PRO A 141 -4.22 13.46 20.82
N ASP A 142 -5.33 13.88 21.42
CA ASP A 142 -5.39 15.08 22.25
C ASP A 142 -4.90 14.81 23.69
N PHE A 143 -5.07 13.58 24.16
CA PHE A 143 -4.73 13.12 25.51
C PHE A 143 -4.31 11.65 25.49
N ALA A 144 -3.62 11.21 26.55
CA ALA A 144 -3.01 9.87 26.62
C ALA A 144 -4.04 8.72 26.69
N ASP A 145 -5.21 8.96 27.28
CA ASP A 145 -6.29 7.98 27.43
C ASP A 145 -7.37 8.10 26.32
N ASP A 146 -6.95 8.49 25.11
CA ASP A 146 -7.83 8.57 23.95
C ASP A 146 -8.52 7.23 23.67
N TYR A 147 -9.86 7.24 23.60
CA TYR A 147 -10.68 6.03 23.44
C TYR A 147 -10.35 5.26 22.15
N ARG A 148 -9.74 5.91 21.15
CA ARG A 148 -9.29 5.27 19.91
C ARG A 148 -8.15 4.26 20.14
N PHE A 149 -7.51 4.29 21.32
CA PHE A 149 -6.55 3.26 21.74
C PHE A 149 -7.20 2.09 22.51
N ASN A 150 -8.52 2.10 22.74
CA ASN A 150 -9.18 1.01 23.47
C ASN A 150 -8.99 -0.33 22.74
N GLY A 151 -8.61 -1.37 23.49
CA GLY A 151 -8.32 -2.70 22.94
C GLY A 151 -6.96 -2.83 22.24
N VAL A 152 -6.16 -1.76 22.18
CA VAL A 152 -4.80 -1.78 21.63
C VAL A 152 -3.79 -2.07 22.75
N SER A 153 -2.91 -3.05 22.54
CA SER A 153 -1.83 -3.31 23.49
C SER A 153 -0.89 -2.10 23.60
N LYS A 154 -0.66 -1.63 24.83
CA LYS A 154 0.29 -0.54 25.09
C LYS A 154 1.75 -0.94 24.80
N SER A 155 2.06 -2.23 24.66
CA SER A 155 3.40 -2.72 24.27
C SER A 155 3.63 -2.72 22.76
N MET A 156 2.60 -2.44 21.94
CA MET A 156 2.69 -2.50 20.48
C MET A 156 3.66 -1.44 19.92
N PRO A 157 4.58 -1.79 19.01
CA PRO A 157 5.39 -0.83 18.28
C PRO A 157 4.55 0.10 17.39
N VAL A 158 4.91 1.38 17.36
CA VAL A 158 4.19 2.40 16.60
C VAL A 158 5.15 3.25 15.78
N TRP A 159 4.69 3.67 14.60
CA TRP A 159 5.24 4.80 13.88
C TRP A 159 4.75 6.09 14.52
N VAL A 160 5.66 7.04 14.67
CA VAL A 160 5.41 8.36 15.21
C VAL A 160 5.94 9.39 14.23
N SER A 161 5.20 10.47 14.02
CA SER A 161 5.68 11.61 13.25
C SER A 161 5.21 12.94 13.80
N GLU A 162 5.96 14.00 13.47
CA GLU A 162 5.49 15.36 13.68
C GLU A 162 4.17 15.56 12.89
N PRO A 163 3.13 16.18 13.49
CA PRO A 163 1.91 16.52 12.78
C PRO A 163 2.19 17.50 11.63
N VAL A 164 1.46 17.36 10.53
CA VAL A 164 1.52 18.27 9.39
C VAL A 164 0.10 18.72 9.07
N THR A 165 -0.07 20.02 8.87
CA THR A 165 -1.28 20.57 8.28
C THR A 165 -1.13 20.53 6.77
N PHE A 166 -1.79 19.57 6.14
CA PHE A 166 -1.80 19.45 4.69
C PHE A 166 -2.74 20.49 4.10
N VAL A 167 -2.25 21.27 3.13
CA VAL A 167 -3.09 22.14 2.29
C VAL A 167 -3.89 21.28 1.32
N SER A 168 -3.19 20.34 0.67
CA SER A 168 -3.79 19.36 -0.23
C SER A 168 -3.07 18.02 -0.15
N GLU A 169 -3.80 16.94 -0.38
CA GLU A 169 -3.28 15.58 -0.46
C GLU A 169 -3.50 15.03 -1.87
N TRP A 170 -2.41 14.66 -2.53
CA TRP A 170 -2.40 14.11 -3.88
C TRP A 170 -1.81 12.69 -3.89
N ARG A 171 -2.31 11.85 -4.80
CA ARG A 171 -1.83 10.49 -5.03
C ARG A 171 -1.25 10.38 -6.44
N VAL A 172 0.00 9.95 -6.50
CA VAL A 172 0.71 9.67 -7.76
C VAL A 172 0.63 8.17 -8.03
N TYR A 173 0.14 7.80 -9.21
CA TYR A 173 0.06 6.42 -9.69
C TYR A 173 1.25 6.15 -10.60
N VAL A 174 2.01 5.10 -10.31
CA VAL A 174 3.29 4.81 -10.98
C VAL A 174 3.31 3.38 -11.48
N LEU A 175 3.74 3.18 -12.73
CA LEU A 175 3.95 1.88 -13.36
C LEU A 175 5.29 1.92 -14.08
N HIS A 176 6.13 0.89 -13.86
CA HIS A 176 7.47 0.78 -14.46
C HIS A 176 8.37 2.03 -14.30
N GLY A 177 8.24 2.71 -13.15
CA GLY A 177 9.00 3.93 -12.87
C GLY A 177 8.43 5.21 -13.50
N GLU A 178 7.33 5.11 -14.24
CA GLU A 178 6.68 6.23 -14.92
C GLU A 178 5.37 6.63 -14.26
N ILE A 179 5.12 7.93 -14.19
CA ILE A 179 3.86 8.49 -13.68
C ILE A 179 2.76 8.20 -14.70
N GLN A 180 1.74 7.46 -14.26
CA GLN A 180 0.54 7.16 -15.05
C GLN A 180 -0.55 8.18 -14.82
N ASP A 181 -0.68 8.65 -13.57
CA ASP A 181 -1.73 9.59 -13.18
C ASP A 181 -1.38 10.31 -11.88
N ILE A 182 -1.96 11.49 -11.67
CA ILE A 182 -1.88 12.26 -10.42
C ILE A 182 -3.27 12.74 -10.07
N LYS A 183 -3.81 12.23 -8.96
CA LYS A 183 -5.19 12.51 -8.51
C LYS A 183 -5.19 13.20 -7.17
N LEU A 184 -6.08 14.17 -7.00
CA LEU A 184 -6.41 14.69 -5.68
C LEU A 184 -7.10 13.57 -4.87
N CYS A 185 -6.71 13.38 -3.62
CA CYS A 185 -7.36 12.40 -2.74
C CYS A 185 -8.81 12.81 -2.42
N ASP A 186 -9.63 11.83 -2.00
CA ASP A 186 -10.94 12.13 -1.43
C ASP A 186 -10.77 12.99 -0.17
N HIS A 187 -11.43 14.14 -0.12
CA HIS A 187 -11.17 15.20 0.88
C HIS A 187 -9.74 15.77 0.85
N GLY A 188 -9.09 15.72 -0.31
CA GLY A 188 -7.70 16.10 -0.52
C GLY A 188 -7.41 17.59 -0.49
N GLY A 189 -8.29 18.45 0.04
CA GLY A 189 -8.02 19.89 0.22
C GLY A 189 -8.20 20.74 -1.03
N ASP A 190 -7.33 21.75 -1.20
CA ASP A 190 -7.43 22.73 -2.28
C ASP A 190 -6.87 22.18 -3.61
N ALA A 191 -7.75 21.97 -4.59
CA ALA A 191 -7.37 21.47 -5.91
C ALA A 191 -6.46 22.43 -6.71
N GLN A 192 -6.39 23.71 -6.33
CA GLN A 192 -5.50 24.68 -6.99
C GLN A 192 -4.05 24.57 -6.51
N VAL A 193 -3.82 23.94 -5.36
CA VAL A 193 -2.47 23.73 -4.82
C VAL A 193 -1.96 22.36 -5.28
N THR A 194 -1.35 22.34 -6.45
CA THR A 194 -0.81 21.15 -7.10
C THR A 194 0.60 20.80 -6.60
N PRO A 195 0.99 19.51 -6.59
CA PRO A 195 2.33 19.11 -6.19
C PRO A 195 3.38 19.52 -7.24
N ASP A 196 4.62 19.73 -6.79
CA ASP A 196 5.75 19.99 -7.68
C ASP A 196 6.18 18.70 -8.41
N LEU A 197 5.97 18.67 -9.72
CA LEU A 197 6.30 17.52 -10.57
C LEU A 197 7.80 17.22 -10.62
N ASN A 198 8.66 18.22 -10.46
CA ASN A 198 10.11 18.01 -10.42
C ASN A 198 10.52 17.26 -9.15
N GLU A 199 9.91 17.60 -8.02
CA GLU A 199 10.16 16.90 -6.75
C GLU A 199 9.65 15.46 -6.79
N ILE A 200 8.46 15.24 -7.39
CA ILE A 200 7.95 13.87 -7.63
C ILE A 200 8.93 13.09 -8.53
N GLY A 201 9.39 13.69 -9.63
CA GLY A 201 10.32 13.04 -10.55
C GLY A 201 11.63 12.62 -9.89
N LYS A 202 12.24 13.49 -9.08
CA LYS A 202 13.47 13.18 -8.33
C LYS A 202 13.23 12.03 -7.33
N ALA A 203 12.13 12.06 -6.59
CA ALA A 203 11.77 11.02 -5.63
C ALA A 203 11.58 9.66 -6.34
N LEU A 204 10.86 9.65 -7.46
CA LEU A 204 10.61 8.43 -8.24
C LEU A 204 11.89 7.87 -8.85
N GLN A 205 12.74 8.71 -9.44
CA GLN A 205 14.02 8.26 -9.99
C GLN A 205 14.87 7.56 -8.93
N LEU A 206 15.01 8.17 -7.76
CA LEU A 206 15.81 7.60 -6.67
C LEU A 206 15.20 6.29 -6.14
N TYR A 207 13.88 6.23 -6.00
CA TYR A 207 13.18 5.03 -5.56
C TYR A 207 13.26 3.90 -6.60
N TRP A 208 13.08 4.20 -7.88
CA TRP A 208 13.13 3.23 -8.97
C TRP A 208 14.51 2.60 -9.13
N MET A 209 15.57 3.42 -9.08
CA MET A 209 16.96 2.93 -9.07
C MET A 209 17.20 1.94 -7.92
N ARG A 210 16.57 2.15 -6.76
CA ARG A 210 16.68 1.24 -5.61
C ARG A 210 15.93 -0.07 -5.83
N ILE A 211 14.72 -0.05 -6.41
CA ILE A 211 13.95 -1.27 -6.71
C ILE A 211 14.68 -2.15 -7.71
N LEU A 212 15.23 -1.58 -8.79
CA LEU A 212 15.98 -2.33 -9.79
C LEU A 212 17.16 -3.11 -9.18
N HIS A 213 17.84 -2.53 -8.18
CA HIS A 213 18.93 -3.21 -7.49
C HIS A 213 18.47 -4.36 -6.57
N GLN A 214 17.20 -4.41 -6.17
CA GLN A 214 16.65 -5.47 -5.31
C GLN A 214 16.05 -6.64 -6.09
N VAL A 215 15.70 -6.43 -7.37
CA VAL A 215 15.10 -7.47 -8.24
C VAL A 215 16.16 -8.22 -9.05
N VAL A 216 17.38 -7.68 -9.15
CA VAL A 216 18.50 -8.22 -9.95
C VAL A 216 19.49 -9.07 -9.11
N LEU A 217 19.26 -9.21 -7.80
CA LEU A 217 20.05 -10.04 -6.87
C LEU A 217 19.17 -11.14 -6.26
#